data_AF-A0A8T3XSN1-F1
#
_entry.id   AF-A0A8T3XSN1-F1
#
_cell.length_a   1.000
_cell.length_b   1.000
_cell.length_c   1.000
_cell.angle_alpha   90.00
_cell.angle_beta   90.00
_cell.angle_gamma   90.00
#
_symmetry.space_group_name_H-M   'P 1'
#
loop_
_entity.id
_entity.type
_entity.pdbx_description
1 polymer ?
#
loop_
_entity_poly.entity_id
_entity_poly.type
_entity_poly.pdbx_seq_one_letter_code
_entity_poly.pdbx_strand_id
1 'polypeptide(L)' 'MKCNKCQNDAVFSRKYSGEELCSPCFSNSILRKTAKTISKFNMIRNNELVCVAVSGGKDS' A
#
# COMPACT_ATOMS: atom_id res chain seq x y z
N MET A 1 13.46 16.61 4.70
CA MET A 1 12.10 16.03 4.66
C MET A 1 12.15 14.69 5.35
N LYS A 2 11.37 14.53 6.44
CA LYS A 2 11.46 13.38 7.35
C LYS A 2 10.12 12.66 7.33
N CYS A 3 10.16 11.33 7.37
CA CYS A 3 8.96 10.52 7.33
C CYS A 3 8.14 10.73 8.59
N ASN A 4 6.85 11.03 8.42
CA ASN A 4 5.89 11.24 9.51
C ASN A 4 5.73 10.03 10.43
N LYS A 5 6.16 8.82 10.00
CA LYS A 5 5.98 7.57 10.75
C LYS A 5 7.21 7.01 11.43
N CYS A 6 8.41 7.28 10.91
CA CYS A 6 9.61 6.60 11.41
C CYS A 6 10.89 7.45 11.39
N GLN A 7 10.80 8.77 11.20
CA GLN A 7 11.93 9.72 11.19
C GLN A 7 13.04 9.44 10.15
N ASN A 8 12.89 8.43 9.29
CA ASN A 8 13.74 8.23 8.12
C ASN A 8 13.54 9.31 7.07
N ASP A 9 14.44 9.42 6.10
CA ASP A 9 14.28 10.41 5.03
C ASP A 9 13.08 10.07 4.15
N ALA A 10 12.23 11.07 3.94
CA ALA A 10 11.04 10.91 3.11
C ALA A 10 11.42 10.96 1.64
N VAL A 11 10.87 10.02 0.86
CA VAL A 11 11.08 9.91 -0.59
C VAL A 11 9.79 10.15 -1.37
N PHE A 12 8.65 10.16 -0.68
CA PHE A 12 7.33 10.31 -1.27
C PHE A 12 6.49 11.27 -0.43
N SER A 13 5.95 12.29 -1.09
CA SER A 13 4.99 13.23 -0.48
C SER A 13 3.60 12.98 -1.04
N ARG A 14 2.68 12.61 -0.15
CA ARG A 14 1.30 12.30 -0.50
C ARG A 14 0.46 13.56 -0.38
N LYS A 15 0.27 14.26 -1.52
CA LYS A 15 -0.40 15.57 -1.58
C LYS A 15 -1.78 15.61 -0.91
N TYR A 16 -2.60 14.58 -1.11
CA TYR A 16 -3.98 14.60 -0.62
C TYR A 16 -4.11 14.43 0.90
N SER A 17 -3.10 13.88 1.56
CA SER A 17 -3.09 13.66 3.02
C SER A 17 -2.03 14.48 3.75
N GLY A 18 -1.19 15.22 3.02
CA GLY A 18 -0.05 15.95 3.57
C GLY A 18 0.99 15.05 4.25
N GLU A 19 1.05 13.76 3.90
CA GLU A 19 1.96 12.81 4.56
C GLU A 19 3.29 12.70 3.80
N GLU A 20 4.40 12.81 4.52
CA GLU A 20 5.73 12.46 4.02
C GLU A 20 6.11 11.05 4.45
N LEU A 21 6.41 10.20 3.49
CA LEU A 21 6.68 8.78 3.70
C LEU A 21 8.06 8.42 3.14
N CYS A 22 8.84 7.68 3.92
CA CYS A 22 9.99 6.95 3.42
C CYS A 22 9.50 5.71 2.65
N SER A 23 10.39 5.11 1.84
CA SER A 23 10.07 3.91 1.04
C SER A 23 9.37 2.79 1.83
N PRO A 24 9.89 2.33 2.99
CA PRO A 24 9.23 1.24 3.73
C PRO A 24 7.87 1.65 4.32
N CYS A 25 7.72 2.89 4.79
CA CYS A 25 6.43 3.36 5.30
C CYS A 25 5.40 3.54 4.19
N PHE A 26 5.83 3.94 3.00
CA PHE A 26 4.97 4.01 1.81
C PHE A 26 4.45 2.62 1.44
N SER A 27 5.33 1.63 1.24
CA SER A 27 4.96 0.26 0.90
C SER A 27 4.01 -0.35 1.93
N ASN A 28 4.31 -0.19 3.22
CA ASN A 28 3.42 -0.63 4.30
C ASN A 28 2.05 0.07 4.28
N SER A 29 2.00 1.35 3.91
CA SER A 29 0.74 2.08 3.81
C SER A 29 -0.15 1.54 2.70
N ILE A 30 0.44 1.18 1.54
CA ILE A 30 -0.28 0.60 0.40
C ILE A 30 -0.78 -0.79 0.77
N LEU A 31 0.07 -1.62 1.38
CA LEU A 31 -0.29 -2.98 1.80
C LEU A 31 -1.47 -2.97 2.79
N ARG A 32 -1.44 -2.09 3.79
CA ARG A 32 -2.55 -1.91 4.74
C ARG A 32 -3.82 -1.38 4.06
N LYS A 33 -3.71 -0.47 3.10
CA LYS A 33 -4.86 0.05 2.35
C LYS A 33 -5.52 -1.06 1.52
N THR A 34 -4.72 -1.84 0.80
CA THR A 34 -5.20 -2.99 0.02
C THR A 34 -5.87 -4.04 0.91
N ALA A 35 -5.24 -4.43 2.02
CA ALA A 35 -5.81 -5.38 2.98
C ALA A 35 -7.14 -4.87 3.57
N LYS A 36 -7.23 -3.57 3.91
CA LYS A 36 -8.47 -2.95 4.39
C LYS A 36 -9.57 -2.99 3.33
N THR A 37 -9.26 -2.75 2.07
CA THR A 37 -10.22 -2.85 0.96
C THR A 37 -10.72 -4.28 0.79
N ILE A 38 -9.82 -5.26 0.75
CA ILE A 38 -10.16 -6.69 0.64
C ILE A 38 -11.12 -7.10 1.77
N SER A 39 -10.80 -6.74 3.01
CA SER A 39 -11.64 -7.06 4.17
C SER A 39 -12.97 -6.29 4.16
N LYS A 40 -12.97 -5.00 3.77
CA LYS A 40 -14.19 -4.18 3.72
C LYS A 40 -15.23 -4.73 2.74
N PHE A 41 -14.77 -5.25 1.61
CA PHE A 41 -15.66 -5.75 0.55
C PHE A 41 -15.71 -7.28 0.49
N ASN A 42 -15.10 -7.98 1.46
CA ASN A 42 -15.01 -9.45 1.50
C ASN A 42 -14.53 -10.05 0.18
N MET A 43 -13.51 -9.43 -0.45
CA MET A 43 -13.06 -9.80 -1.81
C MET A 43 -12.34 -11.14 -1.86
N ILE A 44 -11.61 -11.49 -0.80
CA ILE A 44 -10.79 -12.70 -0.68
C ILE A 44 -10.97 -13.26 0.72
N ARG A 45 -11.09 -14.57 0.85
CA ARG A 45 -11.16 -15.29 2.12
C ARG A 45 -9.85 -16.01 2.44
N ASN A 46 -9.63 -16.27 3.73
CA ASN A 46 -8.51 -17.12 4.15
C ASN A 46 -8.64 -18.50 3.52
N ASN A 47 -7.53 -19.04 3.02
CA ASN A 47 -7.42 -20.32 2.30
C ASN A 47 -8.16 -20.37 0.94
N GLU A 48 -8.58 -19.24 0.39
CA GLU A 48 -9.11 -19.18 -0.97
C GLU A 48 -7.97 -19.19 -2.00
N LEU A 49 -8.12 -19.97 -3.07
CA LEU A 49 -7.20 -19.94 -4.19
C LEU A 49 -7.50 -18.70 -5.05
N VAL A 50 -6.57 -17.75 -5.06
CA VAL A 50 -6.71 -16.50 -5.82
C VAL A 50 -5.84 -16.56 -7.07
N CYS A 51 -6.47 -16.45 -8.24
CA CYS A 51 -5.77 -16.29 -9.51
C CYS A 51 -5.54 -14.80 -9.81
N VAL A 52 -4.31 -14.43 -10.16
CA VAL A 52 -3.94 -13.06 -10.56
C VAL A 52 -3.59 -13.07 -12.04
N ALA A 53 -4.32 -12.27 -12.84
CA ALA A 53 -4.04 -12.12 -14.26
C ALA A 53 -2.97 -11.02 -14.46
N VAL A 54 -1.74 -11.43 -14.71
CA VAL A 54 -0.59 -10.54 -14.94
C VAL A 54 -0.49 -10.17 -16.42
N SER A 55 -0.49 -8.88 -16.75
CA SER A 55 -0.35 -8.40 -18.14
C SER A 55 1.08 -7.96 -18.49
N GLY A 56 1.99 -7.94 -17.50
CA GLY A 56 3.34 -7.37 -17.62
C GLY A 56 3.39 -5.87 -17.37
N GLY A 57 2.24 -5.23 -17.15
CA GLY A 57 2.16 -3.87 -16.65
C GLY A 57 2.44 -3.80 -15.14
N LYS A 58 2.78 -2.60 -14.67
CA LYS A 58 3.03 -2.32 -13.24
C LYS A 58 1.86 -2.71 -12.32
N ASP A 59 0.63 -2.61 -12.82
CA ASP A 59 -0.59 -2.68 -12.01
C ASP A 59 -1.23 -4.09 -11.98
N SER A 60 -0.72 -5.03 -12.77
CA SER A 60 -1.29 -6.37 -12.98
C SER A 60 -0.27 -7.46 -12.71
#